data_AF-A0A7X6LAB6-F1
#
_entry.id   AF-A0A7X6LAB6-F1
#
_cell.length_a   1.000
_cell.length_b   1.000
_cell.length_c   1.000
_cell.angle_alpha   90.00
_cell.angle_beta   90.00
_cell.angle_gamma   90.00
#
_symmetry.space_group_name_H-M   'P 1'
#
loop_
_entity.id
_entity.type
_entity.pdbx_description
1 polymer ?
#
loop_
_entity_poly.entity_id
_entity_poly.type
_entity_poly.pdbx_seq_one_letter_code
_entity_poly.pdbx_strand_id
1 'polypeptide(L)'
;MRTRDIEVGCTYMVLVPQRLPRSRYPDCDQPGSLTWAWSWLRGGRFRLTVTGIDHTSVPTTVEGLRITANSRIAVMLTPEQAEALGLPDGVFRVRGTLFDGEDRPVRLPEVEPLRVPARWLRPVEQPCFTHRDIDCFPYL
;
A
#
# COMPACT_ATOMS: atom_id res chain seq x y z
N MET A 1 -2.61 -8.32 19.53
CA MET A 1 -1.43 -7.54 19.91
C MET A 1 -1.93 -6.26 20.56
N ARG A 2 -1.38 -5.88 21.72
CA ARG A 2 -1.72 -4.59 22.32
C ARG A 2 -0.87 -3.52 21.66
N THR A 3 -1.33 -2.28 21.64
CA THR A 3 -0.59 -1.15 21.04
C THR A 3 0.82 -1.00 21.61
N ARG A 4 0.99 -1.29 22.91
CA ARG A 4 2.27 -1.24 23.62
C ARG A 4 3.30 -2.28 23.16
N ASP A 5 2.88 -3.31 22.43
CA ASP A 5 3.78 -4.36 21.93
C ASP A 5 4.25 -4.05 20.48
N ILE A 6 3.91 -2.85 19.96
CA ILE A 6 4.30 -2.38 18.63
C ILE A 6 5.54 -1.50 18.79
N GLU A 7 6.59 -1.83 18.04
CA GLU A 7 7.86 -1.11 18.03
C GLU A 7 8.11 -0.49 16.66
N VAL A 8 8.59 0.75 16.65
CA VAL A 8 9.03 1.43 15.44
C VAL A 8 10.31 0.76 14.93
N GLY A 9 10.39 0.54 13.63
CA GLY A 9 11.47 -0.21 12.98
C GLY A 9 11.19 -1.70 12.81
N CYS A 10 10.19 -2.25 13.51
CA CYS A 10 9.81 -3.65 13.38
C CYS A 10 8.79 -3.87 12.25
N THR A 11 8.89 -5.04 11.61
CA THR A 11 7.91 -5.49 10.61
C THR A 11 6.83 -6.34 11.27
N TYR A 12 5.58 -6.08 10.96
CA TYR A 12 4.42 -6.83 11.43
C TYR A 12 3.56 -7.32 10.26
N MET A 13 2.81 -8.38 10.51
CA MET A 13 1.74 -8.81 9.62
C MET A 13 0.49 -7.97 9.90
N VAL A 14 -0.04 -7.28 8.90
CA VAL A 14 -1.31 -6.57 8.99
C VAL A 14 -2.41 -7.51 8.52
N LEU A 15 -3.40 -7.75 9.37
CA LEU A 15 -4.61 -8.50 9.00
C LEU A 15 -5.79 -7.56 8.92
N VAL A 16 -6.26 -7.27 7.71
CA VAL A 16 -7.36 -6.35 7.48
C VAL A 16 -8.69 -7.10 7.58
N PRO A 17 -9.60 -6.71 8.47
CA PRO A 17 -10.90 -7.34 8.60
C PRO A 17 -11.68 -7.35 7.29
N GLN A 18 -12.43 -8.44 7.04
CA GLN A 18 -13.35 -8.53 5.91
C GLN A 18 -14.48 -7.49 5.99
N ARG A 19 -14.90 -7.12 7.21
CA ARG A 19 -15.95 -6.13 7.46
C ARG A 19 -15.39 -5.00 8.32
N LEU A 20 -15.63 -3.76 7.89
CA LEU A 20 -15.31 -2.54 8.62
C LEU A 20 -16.63 -1.92 9.10
N PRO A 21 -17.10 -2.24 10.32
CA PRO A 21 -18.38 -1.72 10.81
C PRO A 21 -18.33 -0.21 11.01
N ARG A 22 -19.36 0.51 10.53
CA ARG A 22 -19.48 1.98 10.63
C ARG A 22 -19.35 2.51 12.05
N SER A 23 -19.79 1.75 13.06
CA SER A 23 -19.65 2.13 14.48
C SER A 23 -18.19 2.32 14.92
N ARG A 24 -17.24 1.71 14.21
CA ARG A 24 -15.79 1.80 14.48
C ARG A 24 -15.03 2.50 13.36
N TYR A 25 -15.64 2.64 12.19
CA TYR A 25 -15.06 3.19 10.97
C TYR A 25 -16.12 4.05 10.26
N PRO A 26 -16.48 5.22 10.81
CA PRO A 26 -17.63 5.99 10.36
C PRO A 26 -17.51 6.42 8.89
N ASP A 27 -16.31 6.79 8.45
CA ASP A 27 -16.11 7.37 7.12
C ASP A 27 -15.68 6.35 6.04
N CYS A 28 -15.93 5.05 6.27
CA CYS A 28 -15.47 3.98 5.37
C CYS A 28 -16.06 4.03 3.96
N ASP A 29 -17.19 4.74 3.80
CA ASP A 29 -17.89 4.90 2.52
C ASP A 29 -17.66 6.29 1.91
N GLN A 30 -16.89 7.16 2.56
CA GLN A 30 -16.63 8.52 2.10
C GLN A 30 -15.33 8.58 1.28
N PRO A 31 -15.38 8.86 -0.04
CA PRO A 31 -14.18 8.96 -0.88
C PRO A 31 -13.16 9.96 -0.31
N GLY A 32 -11.89 9.57 -0.35
CA GLY A 32 -10.78 10.41 0.13
C GLY A 32 -10.50 10.32 1.63
N SER A 33 -11.32 9.61 2.42
CA SER A 33 -11.01 9.34 3.83
C SER A 33 -9.99 8.19 3.98
N LEU A 34 -9.26 8.17 5.10
CA LEU A 34 -8.35 7.06 5.45
C LEU A 34 -9.11 5.73 5.59
N THR A 35 -10.31 5.76 6.16
CA THR A 35 -11.17 4.59 6.35
C THR A 35 -11.72 4.05 5.03
N TRP A 36 -11.96 4.92 4.06
CA TRP A 36 -12.32 4.52 2.69
C TRP A 36 -11.13 3.88 1.98
N ALA A 37 -9.92 4.41 2.14
CA ALA A 37 -8.71 3.78 1.62
C ALA A 37 -8.53 2.34 2.16
N TRP A 38 -8.85 2.10 3.44
CA TRP A 38 -8.82 0.76 4.01
C TRP A 38 -9.85 -0.21 3.44
N SER A 39 -10.95 0.30 2.85
CA SER A 39 -11.98 -0.55 2.25
C SER A 39 -11.44 -1.41 1.09
N TRP A 40 -10.41 -0.91 0.39
CA TRP A 40 -9.68 -1.60 -0.67
C TRP A 40 -8.81 -2.75 -0.16
N LEU A 41 -8.34 -2.65 1.09
CA LEU A 41 -7.48 -3.64 1.73
C LEU A 41 -8.27 -4.74 2.45
N ARG A 42 -9.61 -4.66 2.49
CA ARG A 42 -10.48 -5.61 3.23
C ARG A 42 -10.14 -7.07 2.91
N GLY A 43 -10.02 -7.87 3.96
CA GLY A 43 -9.67 -9.29 3.85
C GLY A 43 -8.24 -9.56 3.41
N GLY A 44 -7.42 -8.52 3.26
CA GLY A 44 -6.01 -8.63 2.89
C GLY A 44 -5.12 -8.92 4.09
N ARG A 45 -3.99 -9.57 3.79
CA ARG A 45 -2.83 -9.62 4.66
C ARG A 45 -1.59 -9.14 3.91
N PHE A 46 -0.74 -8.40 4.60
CA PHE A 46 0.51 -7.86 4.07
C PHE A 46 1.51 -7.55 5.18
N ARG A 47 2.77 -7.37 4.81
CA ARG A 47 3.82 -6.93 5.74
C ARG A 47 3.89 -5.40 5.79
N LEU A 48 4.01 -4.85 6.99
CA LEU A 48 4.18 -3.43 7.23
C LEU A 48 5.33 -3.20 8.21
N THR A 49 6.32 -2.41 7.80
CA THR A 49 7.38 -1.92 8.69
C THR A 49 6.91 -0.64 9.36
N VAL A 50 6.77 -0.64 10.67
CA VAL A 50 6.24 0.51 11.41
C VAL A 50 7.27 1.63 11.45
N THR A 51 6.86 2.83 11.05
CA THR A 51 7.68 4.05 11.10
C THR A 51 7.20 5.05 12.14
N GLY A 52 5.96 4.92 12.61
CA GLY A 52 5.39 5.79 13.63
C GLY A 52 4.13 5.21 14.25
N ILE A 53 3.78 5.70 15.44
CA ILE A 53 2.55 5.31 16.16
C ILE A 53 1.82 6.59 16.56
N ASP A 54 0.58 6.75 16.10
CA ASP A 54 -0.26 7.87 16.47
C ASP A 54 -1.21 7.47 17.60
N HIS A 55 -0.77 7.75 18.83
CA HIS A 55 -1.56 7.53 20.04
C HIS A 55 -2.73 8.50 20.21
N THR A 56 -2.77 9.61 19.47
CA THR A 56 -3.84 10.62 19.55
C THR A 56 -5.07 10.24 18.74
N SER A 57 -4.88 9.44 17.69
CA SER A 57 -5.99 8.86 16.93
C SER A 57 -6.81 7.87 17.77
N VAL A 58 -8.14 7.97 17.65
CA VAL A 58 -9.08 7.00 18.23
C VAL A 58 -9.82 6.31 17.08
N PRO A 59 -9.54 5.03 16.80
CA PRO A 59 -8.59 4.16 17.51
C PRO A 59 -7.12 4.41 17.10
N THR A 60 -6.17 4.06 17.98
CA THR A 60 -4.73 4.22 17.70
C THR A 60 -4.35 3.62 16.35
N THR A 61 -3.68 4.42 15.55
CA THR A 61 -3.15 4.06 14.23
C THR A 61 -1.63 3.97 14.27
N VAL A 62 -1.10 3.19 13.34
CA VAL A 62 0.34 3.10 13.07
C VAL A 62 0.59 3.58 11.66
N GLU A 63 1.69 4.28 11.49
CA GLU A 63 2.25 4.62 10.20
C GLU A 63 3.32 3.57 9.87
N GLY A 64 3.38 3.18 8.60
CA GLY A 64 4.42 2.27 8.17
C GLY A 64 4.62 2.25 6.67
N LEU A 65 5.66 1.54 6.28
CA LEU A 65 6.03 1.30 4.90
C LEU A 65 5.68 -0.14 4.55
N ARG A 66 4.90 -0.29 3.50
CA ARG A 66 4.59 -1.56 2.86
C ARG A 66 5.43 -1.66 1.60
N ILE A 67 6.04 -2.82 1.38
CA ILE A 67 6.75 -3.10 0.13
C ILE A 67 5.83 -3.97 -0.72
N THR A 68 5.44 -3.46 -1.88
CA THR A 68 4.65 -4.18 -2.88
C THR A 68 5.49 -4.44 -4.13
N ALA A 69 4.96 -5.24 -5.05
CA ALA A 69 5.60 -5.48 -6.33
C ALA A 69 4.63 -5.13 -7.47
N ASN A 70 5.00 -4.14 -8.29
CA ASN A 70 4.17 -3.60 -9.37
C ASN A 70 4.98 -3.52 -10.67
N SER A 71 4.33 -3.73 -11.81
CA SER A 71 4.92 -3.58 -13.14
C SER A 71 4.60 -2.23 -13.80
N ARG A 72 3.69 -1.44 -13.22
CA ARG A 72 3.38 -0.10 -13.69
C ARG A 72 4.49 0.87 -13.30
N ILE A 73 4.97 1.62 -14.28
CA ILE A 73 6.00 2.63 -14.09
C ILE A 73 5.53 3.97 -14.64
N ALA A 74 6.11 5.05 -14.12
CA ALA A 74 5.97 6.38 -14.67
C ALA A 74 7.36 6.97 -14.91
N VAL A 75 7.66 7.30 -16.16
CA VAL A 75 8.96 7.85 -16.56
C VAL A 75 8.74 9.28 -17.07
N MET A 76 9.57 10.20 -16.59
CA MET A 76 9.63 11.54 -17.15
C MET A 76 10.41 11.48 -18.45
N LEU A 77 9.85 12.01 -19.53
CA LEU A 77 10.60 12.13 -20.77
C LEU A 77 11.64 13.22 -20.61
N THR A 78 12.85 12.96 -21.10
CA THR A 78 13.84 14.03 -21.26
C THR A 78 13.42 14.96 -22.40
N PRO A 79 13.92 16.20 -22.45
CA PRO A 79 13.64 17.12 -23.55
C PRO A 79 13.94 16.49 -24.93
N GLU A 80 15.06 15.77 -25.05
CA GLU A 80 15.48 15.12 -26.30
C GLU A 80 14.53 13.99 -26.70
N GLN A 81 14.02 13.22 -25.74
CA GLN A 81 13.03 12.18 -25.99
C GLN A 81 11.68 12.78 -26.40
N ALA A 82 11.28 13.90 -25.79
CA ALA A 82 10.05 14.60 -26.17
C ALA A 82 10.15 15.16 -27.60
N GLU A 83 11.29 15.77 -27.95
CA GLU A 83 11.57 16.27 -29.31
C GLU A 83 11.57 15.14 -30.34
N ALA A 84 12.26 14.02 -30.04
CA ALA A 84 12.30 12.84 -30.92
C ALA A 84 10.91 12.23 -31.18
N LEU A 85 9.97 12.41 -30.24
CA LEU A 85 8.57 11.99 -30.36
C LEU A 85 7.68 13.06 -31.03
N GLY A 86 8.23 14.23 -31.40
CA GLY A 86 7.49 15.33 -31.99
C GLY A 86 6.51 16.01 -31.03
N LEU A 87 6.76 15.91 -29.71
CA LEU A 87 5.95 16.58 -28.70
C LEU A 87 6.32 18.07 -28.62
N PRO A 88 5.34 18.95 -28.31
CA PRO A 88 5.63 20.37 -28.13
C PRO A 88 6.47 20.60 -26.87
N ASP A 89 7.05 21.80 -26.71
CA ASP A 89 7.83 22.14 -25.51
C ASP A 89 7.00 21.95 -24.23
N GLY A 90 7.53 21.15 -23.30
CA GLY A 90 6.83 20.84 -22.06
C GLY A 90 7.45 19.70 -21.27
N VAL A 91 6.83 19.41 -20.12
CA VAL A 91 7.21 18.30 -19.26
C VAL A 91 6.21 17.17 -19.43
N PHE A 92 6.67 16.05 -19.98
CA PHE A 92 5.84 14.88 -20.25
C PHE A 92 6.17 13.71 -19.34
N ARG A 93 5.12 12.98 -18.97
CA ARG A 93 5.23 11.75 -18.18
C ARG A 93 4.52 10.63 -18.90
N VAL A 94 5.26 9.58 -19.22
CA VAL A 94 4.70 8.34 -19.78
C VAL A 94 4.36 7.41 -18.62
N ARG A 95 3.16 6.84 -18.66
CA ARG A 95 2.70 5.79 -17.75
C ARG A 95 2.48 4.52 -18.56
N GLY A 96 3.03 3.40 -18.10
CA GLY A 96 2.93 2.13 -18.81
C GLY A 96 3.32 0.95 -17.94
N THR A 97 3.39 -0.22 -18.55
CA THR A 97 3.86 -1.46 -17.93
C THR A 97 5.25 -1.80 -18.43
N LEU A 98 6.17 -2.13 -17.52
CA LEU A 98 7.51 -2.57 -17.87
C LEU A 98 7.50 -4.05 -18.26
N PHE A 99 8.02 -4.37 -19.44
CA PHE A 99 8.21 -5.73 -19.92
C PHE A 99 9.71 -5.99 -20.13
N ASP A 100 10.14 -7.25 -19.95
CA ASP A 100 11.49 -7.69 -20.29
C ASP A 100 11.62 -8.02 -21.79
N GLY A 101 12.79 -8.49 -22.22
CA GLY A 101 13.05 -8.88 -23.61
C GLY A 101 12.27 -10.10 -24.10
N GLU A 102 11.56 -10.80 -23.21
CA GLU A 102 10.69 -11.94 -23.53
C GLU A 102 9.20 -11.58 -23.42
N ASP A 103 8.88 -10.28 -23.38
CA ASP A 103 7.51 -9.74 -23.24
C ASP A 103 6.81 -10.16 -21.93
N ARG A 104 7.58 -10.41 -20.87
CA ARG A 104 7.03 -10.70 -19.55
C ARG A 104 7.02 -9.45 -18.68
N PRO A 105 5.94 -9.21 -17.90
CA PRO A 105 5.88 -8.03 -17.04
C PRO A 105 6.92 -8.11 -15.92
N VAL A 106 7.81 -7.13 -15.88
CA VAL A 106 8.82 -6.98 -14.83
C VAL A 106 8.17 -6.37 -13.60
N ARG A 107 8.30 -7.04 -12.46
CA ARG A 107 7.82 -6.52 -11.18
C ARG A 107 8.95 -5.82 -10.44
N LEU A 108 8.78 -4.52 -10.22
CA LEU A 108 9.69 -3.72 -9.41
C LEU A 108 9.13 -3.54 -8.00
N PRO A 109 10.00 -3.48 -6.98
CA PRO A 109 9.57 -3.15 -5.63
C PRO A 109 9.07 -1.71 -5.57
N GLU A 110 7.89 -1.51 -4.98
CA GLU A 110 7.29 -0.21 -4.73
C GLU A 110 7.06 -0.03 -3.23
N VAL A 111 7.50 1.11 -2.69
CA VAL A 111 7.34 1.45 -1.28
C VAL A 111 6.09 2.31 -1.12
N GLU A 112 5.07 1.75 -0.48
CA GLU A 112 3.78 2.39 -0.24
C GLU A 112 3.68 2.80 1.25
N PRO A 113 3.63 4.11 1.57
CA PRO A 113 3.34 4.55 2.93
C PRO A 113 1.86 4.35 3.25
N LEU A 114 1.57 3.73 4.39
CA LEU A 114 0.23 3.43 4.84
C LEU A 114 0.04 3.81 6.30
N ARG A 115 -1.20 4.19 6.63
CA ARG A 115 -1.67 4.25 8.01
C ARG A 115 -2.68 3.15 8.22
N VAL A 116 -2.57 2.37 9.29
CA VAL A 116 -3.55 1.33 9.63
C VAL A 116 -3.82 1.30 11.14
N PRO A 117 -4.99 0.84 11.60
CA PRO A 117 -5.24 0.65 13.02
C PRO A 117 -4.26 -0.35 13.66
N ALA A 118 -3.66 0.03 14.80
CA ALA A 118 -2.72 -0.80 15.57
C ALA A 118 -3.28 -2.21 15.87
N ARG A 119 -4.59 -2.32 16.09
CA ARG A 119 -5.27 -3.61 16.35
C ARG A 119 -5.21 -4.61 15.18
N TRP A 120 -4.86 -4.19 13.97
CA TRP A 120 -4.71 -5.08 12.82
C TRP A 120 -3.35 -5.76 12.78
N LEU A 121 -2.35 -5.24 13.50
CA LEU A 121 -1.00 -5.80 13.53
C LEU A 121 -0.96 -7.12 14.30
N ARG A 122 -0.19 -8.06 13.77
CA ARG A 122 0.15 -9.36 14.34
C ARG A 122 1.65 -9.62 14.17
N PRO A 123 2.26 -10.45 15.03
CA PRO A 123 3.59 -10.99 14.77
C PRO A 123 3.65 -11.69 13.39
N VAL A 124 4.79 -11.57 12.71
CA VAL A 124 4.98 -12.07 11.32
C VAL A 124 4.78 -13.59 11.21
N GLU A 125 5.00 -14.33 12.30
CA GLU A 125 4.94 -15.79 12.34
C GLU A 125 3.52 -16.37 12.39
N GLN A 126 2.47 -15.55 12.41
CA GLN A 126 1.10 -16.08 12.47
C GLN A 126 0.57 -16.46 11.08
N PRO A 127 0.41 -17.76 10.77
CA PRO A 127 -0.27 -18.17 9.56
C PRO A 127 -1.75 -17.76 9.63
N CYS A 128 -2.25 -17.16 8.56
CA CYS A 128 -3.64 -16.71 8.50
C CYS A 128 -4.25 -17.07 7.14
N PHE A 129 -4.99 -18.17 7.11
CA PHE A 129 -5.54 -18.76 5.88
C PHE A 129 -6.81 -18.06 5.37
N THR A 130 -7.42 -17.19 6.19
CA THR A 130 -8.66 -16.47 5.83
C THR A 130 -8.42 -15.14 5.13
N HIS A 131 -7.17 -14.73 4.99
CA HIS A 131 -6.79 -13.45 4.38
C HIS A 131 -6.00 -13.70 3.10
N ARG A 132 -6.34 -12.96 2.04
CA ARG A 132 -5.59 -12.98 0.78
C ARG A 132 -4.28 -12.23 0.95
N ASP A 133 -3.17 -12.78 0.46
CA ASP A 133 -1.92 -12.02 0.40
C ASP A 133 -2.09 -10.91 -0.65
N ILE A 134 -1.93 -9.64 -0.26
CA ILE A 134 -2.09 -8.52 -1.20
C ILE A 134 -0.76 -7.95 -1.66
N ASP A 135 0.37 -8.36 -1.08
CA ASP A 135 1.71 -7.92 -1.54
C ASP A 135 2.07 -8.57 -2.89
N CYS A 136 1.43 -9.69 -3.21
CA CYS A 136 1.61 -10.40 -4.49
C CYS A 136 0.57 -10.03 -5.57
N PHE A 137 -0.49 -9.29 -5.23
CA PHE A 137 -1.64 -9.07 -6.11
C PHE A 137 -1.95 -7.57 -6.33
N PRO A 138 -1.55 -7.00 -7.48
CA PRO A 138 -1.90 -5.64 -7.86
C PRO A 138 -3.25 -5.66 -8.60
N TYR A 139 -4.32 -6.00 -7.91
CA TYR A 139 -5.66 -5.77 -8.44
C TYR A 139 -6.48 -5.03 -7.41
N LEU A 140 -6.34 -3.71 -7.47
CA LEU A 140 -7.41 -2.72 -7.43
C LEU A 140 -6.91 -1.48 -8.21
#